data_AF-A0A7J2PMK2-F1
#
_entry.id   AF-A0A7J2PMK2-F1
#
_cell.length_a   1.000
_cell.length_b   1.000
_cell.length_c   1.000
_cell.angle_alpha   90.00
_cell.angle_beta   90.00
_cell.angle_gamma   90.00
#
_symmetry.space_group_name_H-M   'P 1'
#
loop_
_entity.id
_entity.type
_entity.pdbx_description
1 polymer ?
#
loop_
_entity_poly.entity_id
_entity_poly.type
_entity_poly.pdbx_seq_one_letter_code
_entity_poly.pdbx_strand_id
1 'polypeptide(L)'
;MRLLKKTRIIEGFSELSSGSILVRFFPIQFTGDEAKVIELAKEKGLLTLENVCVMLEWSQIRAQIALESLENSGVAKFRENILTGKQWFFPSL
;
A
#
# COMPACT_ATOMS: atom_id res chain seq x y z
N MET A 1 10.71 -8.83 -16.34
CA MET A 1 9.46 -8.19 -16.83
C MET A 1 8.15 -8.91 -16.45
N ARG A 2 8.16 -10.15 -15.93
CA ARG A 2 6.94 -10.92 -15.65
C ARG A 2 6.32 -10.69 -14.24
N LEU A 3 7.07 -10.08 -13.32
CA LEU A 3 6.65 -9.86 -11.93
C LEU A 3 5.69 -8.68 -11.74
N LEU A 4 5.93 -7.54 -12.41
CA LEU A 4 5.22 -6.27 -12.17
C LEU A 4 3.75 -6.29 -12.63
N LYS A 5 3.42 -7.13 -13.62
CA LYS A 5 2.04 -7.33 -14.09
C LYS A 5 1.19 -8.15 -13.10
N LYS A 6 1.84 -8.98 -12.27
CA LYS A 6 1.17 -9.87 -11.30
C LYS A 6 0.77 -9.12 -10.02
N THR A 7 1.41 -7.98 -9.73
CA THR A 7 1.18 -7.20 -8.50
C THR A 7 0.13 -6.11 -8.62
N ARG A 8 -0.58 -5.97 -9.77
CA ARG A 8 -1.61 -4.95 -10.01
C ARG A 8 -1.18 -3.48 -9.77
N ILE A 9 0.12 -3.20 -9.80
CA ILE A 9 0.67 -1.84 -9.60
C ILE A 9 0.48 -0.96 -10.86
N ILE A 10 0.23 -1.57 -12.03
CA ILE A 10 0.18 -0.88 -13.33
C ILE A 10 -1.03 -1.39 -14.12
N GLU A 11 -1.84 -0.49 -14.69
CA GLU A 11 -3.08 -0.82 -15.43
C GLU A 11 -2.84 -1.64 -16.70
N GLY A 12 -1.63 -1.59 -17.24
CA GLY A 12 -1.23 -2.36 -18.41
C GLY A 12 -0.14 -1.66 -19.21
N PHE A 13 0.57 -2.45 -20.00
CA PHE A 13 1.51 -1.97 -20.99
C PHE A 13 0.73 -1.74 -22.28
N SER A 14 0.80 -0.55 -22.86
CA SER A 14 0.35 -0.32 -24.23
C SER A 14 1.59 -0.14 -25.10
N GLU A 15 1.83 -1.08 -26.01
CA GLU A 15 2.91 -0.98 -26.99
C GLU A 15 2.43 -0.09 -28.13
N LEU A 16 3.12 1.03 -28.32
CA LEU A 16 2.84 1.93 -29.44
C LEU A 16 3.38 1.30 -30.72
N SER A 17 2.81 1.66 -31.86
CA SER A 17 3.24 1.18 -33.19
C SER A 17 4.70 1.50 -33.53
N SER A 18 5.35 2.37 -32.75
CA SER A 18 6.78 2.70 -32.81
C SER A 18 7.69 1.74 -32.02
N GLY A 19 7.16 0.72 -31.35
CA GLY A 19 7.93 -0.19 -30.48
C GLY A 19 8.25 0.40 -29.09
N SER A 20 7.70 1.56 -28.76
CA SER A 20 7.85 2.18 -27.43
C SER A 20 6.77 1.64 -26.47
N ILE A 21 7.17 1.31 -25.24
CA ILE A 21 6.25 0.82 -24.20
C ILE A 21 5.70 2.01 -23.42
N LEU A 22 4.40 2.27 -23.56
CA LEU A 22 3.68 3.23 -22.73
C LEU A 22 3.33 2.56 -21.39
N VAL A 23 3.84 3.12 -20.30
CA VAL A 23 3.48 2.71 -18.94
C VAL A 23 2.61 3.80 -18.32
N ARG A 24 1.33 3.49 -18.12
CA ARG A 24 0.42 4.36 -17.36
C ARG A 24 0.57 4.07 -15.87
N PHE A 25 1.12 5.02 -15.14
CA PHE A 25 1.05 5.04 -13.68
C PHE A 25 -0.29 5.67 -13.28
N PHE A 26 -1.07 4.97 -12.47
CA PHE A 26 -2.21 5.62 -11.82
C PHE A 26 -1.67 6.75 -10.95
N PRO A 27 -2.28 7.95 -10.97
CA PRO A 27 -2.31 8.73 -9.75
C PRO A 27 -3.18 7.92 -8.80
N ILE A 28 -2.58 7.07 -7.97
CA ILE A 28 -3.28 6.57 -6.79
C ILE A 28 -3.49 7.84 -5.97
N GLN A 29 -4.66 8.46 -6.13
CA GLN A 29 -5.15 9.43 -5.16
C GLN A 29 -5.45 8.61 -3.92
N PHE A 30 -4.39 8.22 -3.20
CA PHE A 30 -4.47 7.94 -1.79
C PHE A 30 -5.28 9.10 -1.22
N THR A 31 -6.38 8.78 -0.54
CA THR A 31 -7.02 9.80 0.26
C THR A 31 -5.97 10.32 1.25
N GLY A 32 -6.20 11.50 1.86
CA GLY A 32 -5.27 12.06 2.83
C GLY A 32 -4.90 11.07 3.95
N ASP A 33 -5.69 10.01 4.14
CA ASP A 33 -5.47 8.99 5.12
C ASP A 33 -4.40 7.97 4.69
N GLU A 34 -4.48 7.35 3.51
CA GLU A 34 -3.45 6.39 3.08
C GLU A 34 -2.08 7.06 2.93
N ALA A 35 -2.04 8.33 2.50
CA ALA A 35 -0.80 9.11 2.44
C ALA A 35 -0.14 9.25 3.82
N LYS A 36 -0.93 9.54 4.87
CA LYS A 36 -0.41 9.64 6.25
C LYS A 36 0.09 8.30 6.78
N VAL A 37 -0.59 7.20 6.45
CA VAL A 37 -0.15 5.86 6.83
C VAL A 37 1.17 5.49 6.12
N ILE A 38 1.32 5.87 4.85
CA ILE A 38 2.59 5.69 4.12
C ILE A 38 3.72 6.51 4.75
N GLU A 39 3.48 7.78 5.11
CA GLU A 39 4.48 8.59 5.80
C GLU A 39 4.90 7.97 7.14
N LEU A 40 3.94 7.44 7.91
CA LEU A 40 4.23 6.71 9.15
C LEU A 40 5.04 5.44 8.90
N ALA A 41 4.77 4.73 7.80
CA ALA A 41 5.46 3.50 7.44
C ALA A 41 6.93 3.74 7.03
N LYS A 42 7.32 4.94 6.58
CA LYS A 42 8.70 5.23 6.16
C LYS A 42 9.74 4.99 7.25
N GLU A 43 9.39 5.19 8.52
CA GLU A 43 10.36 5.02 9.61
C GLU A 43 10.62 3.55 9.97
N LYS A 44 9.61 2.67 9.81
CA LYS A 44 9.65 1.31 10.35
C LYS A 44 9.46 0.20 9.30
N GLY A 45 8.96 0.52 8.12
CA GLY A 45 8.59 -0.44 7.05
C GLY A 45 7.46 -1.41 7.41
N LEU A 46 7.00 -1.39 8.65
CA LEU A 46 5.99 -2.26 9.22
C LEU A 46 5.12 -1.48 10.19
N LEU A 47 3.81 -1.64 10.07
CA LEU A 47 2.83 -1.02 10.95
C LEU A 47 1.85 -2.06 11.49
N THR A 48 1.45 -1.90 12.75
CA THR A 48 0.27 -2.57 13.31
C THR A 48 -0.93 -1.64 13.31
N LEU A 49 -2.13 -2.22 13.45
CA LEU A 49 -3.35 -1.45 13.61
C LEU A 49 -3.24 -0.47 14.80
N GLU A 50 -2.70 -0.93 15.94
CA GLU A 50 -2.51 -0.08 17.12
C GLU A 50 -1.50 1.04 16.87
N ASN A 51 -0.42 0.78 16.13
CA ASN A 51 0.55 1.83 15.79
C ASN A 51 -0.11 2.96 15.01
N VAL A 52 -0.96 2.63 14.03
CA VAL A 52 -1.70 3.64 13.26
C VAL A 52 -2.70 4.38 14.13
N CYS A 53 -3.44 3.67 14.99
CA CYS A 53 -4.40 4.30 15.89
C CYS A 53 -3.74 5.28 16.86
N VAL A 54 -2.61 4.88 17.47
CA VAL A 54 -1.90 5.71 18.46
C VAL A 54 -1.18 6.88 17.79
N MET A 55 -0.47 6.65 16.69
CA MET A 55 0.37 7.69 16.06
C MET A 55 -0.43 8.72 15.27
N LEU A 56 -1.59 8.33 14.73
CA LEU A 56 -2.46 9.24 13.97
C LEU A 56 -3.69 9.69 14.76
N GLU A 57 -3.85 9.23 16.00
CA GLU A 57 -5.03 9.47 16.86
C GLU A 57 -6.34 9.08 16.15
N TRP A 58 -6.34 7.94 15.48
CA TRP A 58 -7.47 7.46 14.69
C TRP A 58 -8.30 6.42 15.41
N SER A 59 -9.58 6.37 15.04
CA SER A 59 -10.43 5.24 15.40
C SER A 59 -9.94 3.97 14.70
N GLN A 60 -10.17 2.83 15.36
CA GLN A 60 -9.80 1.51 14.83
C GLN A 60 -10.38 1.26 13.44
N ILE A 61 -11.64 1.64 13.23
CA ILE A 61 -12.34 1.48 11.93
C ILE A 61 -11.64 2.29 10.84
N ARG A 62 -11.30 3.57 11.12
CA ARG A 62 -10.63 4.44 10.15
C ARG A 62 -9.24 3.91 9.78
N ALA A 63 -8.46 3.52 10.78
CA ALA A 63 -7.13 2.93 10.58
C ALA A 63 -7.21 1.64 9.76
N GLN A 64 -8.19 0.79 10.05
CA GLN A 64 -8.40 -0.46 9.33
C GLN A 64 -8.74 -0.23 7.86
N ILE A 65 -9.66 0.69 7.56
CA ILE A 65 -10.04 1.03 6.18
C ILE A 65 -8.81 1.51 5.38
N ALA A 66 -7.98 2.40 5.97
CA ALA A 66 -6.79 2.91 5.30
C ALA A 66 -5.75 1.80 5.04
N LEU A 67 -5.52 0.92 6.01
CA LEU A 67 -4.59 -0.21 5.87
C LEU A 67 -5.08 -1.25 4.85
N GLU A 68 -6.38 -1.56 4.84
CA GLU A 68 -7.00 -2.45 3.85
C GLU A 68 -6.95 -1.84 2.44
N SER A 69 -7.15 -0.52 2.29
CA SER A 69 -6.98 0.20 1.02
C SER A 69 -5.53 0.08 0.50
N LEU A 70 -4.54 0.22 1.38
CA LEU A 70 -3.12 0.06 1.05
C LEU A 70 -2.73 -1.38 0.72
N GLU A 71 -3.36 -2.36 1.36
CA GLU A 71 -3.23 -3.77 1.03
C GLU A 71 -3.83 -4.08 -0.35
N ASN A 72 -5.05 -3.62 -0.61
CA ASN A 72 -5.78 -3.84 -1.86
C ASN A 72 -5.08 -3.21 -3.08
N SER A 73 -4.37 -2.09 -2.88
CA SER A 73 -3.55 -1.44 -3.91
C SER A 73 -2.18 -2.12 -4.11
N GLY A 74 -1.81 -3.07 -3.26
CA GLY A 74 -0.56 -3.82 -3.34
C GLY A 74 0.66 -3.10 -2.76
N VAL A 75 0.46 -1.94 -2.11
CA VAL A 75 1.52 -1.18 -1.43
C VAL A 75 1.93 -1.84 -0.12
N ALA A 76 0.95 -2.39 0.60
CA ALA A 76 1.17 -3.13 1.84
C ALA A 76 0.85 -4.62 1.68
N LYS A 77 1.46 -5.45 2.52
CA LYS A 77 1.14 -6.87 2.66
C LYS A 77 0.73 -7.17 4.08
N PHE A 78 -0.48 -7.71 4.23
CA PHE A 78 -0.98 -8.16 5.51
C PHE A 78 -0.31 -9.45 5.97
N ARG A 79 -0.05 -9.53 7.28
CA ARG A 79 0.36 -10.73 8.00
C ARG A 79 -0.35 -10.75 9.35
N GLU A 80 -0.85 -11.91 9.72
CA GLU A 80 -1.41 -12.15 11.05
C GLU A 80 -0.52 -13.12 11.81
N ASN A 81 -0.22 -12.80 13.07
CA ASN A 81 0.53 -13.65 13.96
C ASN A 81 -0.17 -13.67 15.33
N ILE A 82 -0.27 -14.85 15.91
CA ILE A 82 -0.89 -15.08 17.22
C ILE A 82 -0.21 -14.23 18.31
N LEU A 83 1.10 -14.00 18.22
CA LEU A 83 1.87 -13.27 19.22
C LEU A 83 1.87 -11.75 19.01
N THR A 84 1.84 -11.28 17.76
CA THR A 84 2.04 -9.85 17.41
C THR A 84 0.83 -9.20 16.76
N GLY A 85 -0.28 -9.94 16.61
CA GLY A 85 -1.52 -9.46 16.02
C GLY A 85 -1.41 -9.19 14.51
N LYS A 86 -2.23 -8.24 14.06
CA LYS A 86 -2.35 -7.82 12.66
C LYS A 86 -1.25 -6.83 12.27
N GLN A 87 -0.51 -7.15 11.22
CA GLN A 87 0.62 -6.35 10.75
C GLN A 87 0.54 -6.11 9.24
N TRP A 88 0.93 -4.92 8.82
CA TRP A 88 1.08 -4.53 7.42
C TRP A 88 2.52 -4.16 7.15
N PHE A 89 3.14 -4.91 6.24
CA PHE A 89 4.51 -4.69 5.79
C PHE A 89 4.51 -3.94 4.45
N PHE A 90 5.37 -2.94 4.28
CA PHE A 90 5.43 -2.07 3.12
C PHE A 90 6.71 -2.37 2.32
N PRO A 91 6.68 -3.26 1.30
CA PRO A 91 7.91 -3.76 0.66
C PRO A 91 8.64 -2.75 -0.22
N SER A 92 7.99 -1.63 -0.55
CA SER A 92 8.49 -0.58 -1.44
C SER A 92 9.09 0.61 -0.69
N LEU A 93 9.06 0.60 0.65
CA LEU A 93 9.71 1.58 1.52
C LEU A 93 10.97 0.93 2.13
#